data_AF-A0A973I1Y6-F1
#
_entry.id   AF-A0A973I1Y6-F1
#
_cell.length_a   1.000
_cell.length_b   1.000
_cell.length_c   1.000
_cell.angle_alpha   90.00
_cell.angle_beta   90.00
_cell.angle_gamma   90.00
#
_symmetry.space_group_name_H-M   'P 1'
#
loop_
_entity.id
_entity.type
_entity.pdbx_description
1 polymer ?
#
loop_
_entity_poly.entity_id
_entity_poly.type
_entity_poly.pdbx_seq_one_letter_code
_entity_poly.pdbx_strand_id
1 'polypeptide(L)'
;MESMIPINFMDKAQRTFVDLGDAVKVRAGANARFFNTKGQLIKKQDIVKIQKAGCLSLFTYSNNTIDITVHPLNRNSVFDEAKRLFPKAKIVEIENIKK
;
A
#
# COMPACT_ATOMS: atom_id res chain seq x y z
N MET A 1 -6.77 -29.67 -8.11
CA MET A 1 -5.86 -28.73 -8.80
C MET A 1 -5.99 -27.40 -8.08
N GLU A 2 -5.22 -27.18 -7.02
CA GLU A 2 -5.15 -25.86 -6.39
C GLU A 2 -4.51 -24.91 -7.41
N SER A 3 -5.27 -23.93 -7.88
CA SER A 3 -4.71 -22.86 -8.69
C SER A 3 -3.72 -22.09 -7.80
N MET A 4 -2.43 -22.41 -7.90
CA MET A 4 -1.37 -21.62 -7.27
C MET A 4 -1.31 -20.28 -7.99
N ILE A 5 -2.16 -19.34 -7.58
CA ILE A 5 -2.01 -17.96 -8.02
C ILE A 5 -0.73 -17.45 -7.36
N PRO A 6 0.29 -17.03 -8.13
CA PRO A 6 1.53 -16.53 -7.56
C PRO A 6 1.25 -15.40 -6.57
N ILE A 7 1.88 -15.43 -5.39
CA ILE A 7 1.66 -14.43 -4.33
C ILE A 7 1.87 -13.00 -4.86
N ASN A 8 2.84 -12.80 -5.76
CA ASN A 8 3.10 -11.52 -6.41
C ASN A 8 1.95 -11.03 -7.31
N PHE A 9 1.06 -11.90 -7.81
CA PHE A 9 -0.10 -11.48 -8.60
C PHE A 9 -1.13 -10.75 -7.74
N MET A 10 -1.27 -11.14 -6.48
CA MET A 10 -2.20 -10.50 -5.54
C MET A 10 -1.71 -9.15 -5.04
N ASP A 11 -0.40 -8.90 -5.11
CA ASP A 11 0.26 -7.72 -4.55
C ASP A 11 0.39 -6.56 -5.54
N LYS A 12 -0.38 -6.58 -6.64
CA LYS A 12 -0.43 -5.48 -7.60
C LYS A 12 -1.03 -4.21 -6.97
N ALA A 13 -0.58 -3.05 -7.46
CA ALA A 13 -1.06 -1.75 -7.00
C ALA A 13 -2.60 -1.63 -7.10
N GLN A 14 -3.20 -2.08 -8.20
CA GLN A 14 -4.65 -2.01 -8.44
C GLN A 14 -5.48 -2.93 -7.52
N ARG A 15 -4.84 -3.93 -6.90
CA ARG A 15 -5.47 -4.79 -5.89
C ARG A 15 -5.31 -4.21 -4.49
N THR A 16 -4.21 -3.52 -4.26
CA THR A 16 -3.87 -2.86 -2.99
C THR A 16 -4.67 -1.58 -2.78
N PHE A 17 -4.81 -0.76 -3.84
CA PHE A 17 -5.51 0.51 -3.82
C PHE A 17 -6.68 0.50 -4.78
N VAL A 18 -7.81 1.03 -4.34
CA VAL A 18 -8.93 1.38 -5.21
C VAL A 18 -9.24 2.85 -4.99
N ASP A 19 -9.00 3.64 -6.02
CA ASP A 19 -9.32 5.07 -6.03
C ASP A 19 -10.83 5.26 -6.11
N LEU A 20 -11.39 6.03 -5.18
CA LEU A 20 -12.82 6.34 -5.06
C LEU A 20 -13.06 7.86 -5.09
N GLY A 21 -12.14 8.63 -5.68
CA GLY A 21 -12.21 10.10 -5.72
C GLY A 21 -11.49 10.71 -4.53
N ASP A 22 -12.22 11.24 -3.55
CA ASP A 22 -11.63 11.87 -2.36
C ASP A 22 -11.05 10.86 -1.36
N ALA A 23 -11.44 9.60 -1.51
CA ALA A 23 -10.98 8.50 -0.68
C ALA A 23 -10.31 7.40 -1.50
N VAL A 24 -9.48 6.62 -0.81
CA VAL A 24 -8.83 5.42 -1.32
C VAL A 24 -9.20 4.27 -0.40
N LYS A 25 -9.67 3.17 -0.99
CA LYS A 25 -9.78 1.90 -0.29
C LYS A 25 -8.43 1.19 -0.33
N VAL A 26 -7.89 0.87 0.84
CA VAL A 26 -6.58 0.22 1.02
C VAL A 26 -6.74 -1.19 1.56
N ARG A 27 -6.12 -2.15 0.87
CA ARG A 27 -6.02 -3.55 1.27
C ARG A 27 -4.59 -3.87 1.67
N ALA A 28 -4.29 -3.63 2.93
CA ALA A 28 -2.95 -3.70 3.50
C ALA A 28 -2.33 -5.11 3.44
N GLY A 29 -3.10 -6.15 3.79
CA GLY A 29 -2.64 -7.55 3.83
C GLY A 29 -2.98 -8.37 2.57
N ALA A 30 -2.22 -9.44 2.35
CA ALA A 30 -2.42 -10.38 1.24
C ALA A 30 -3.82 -11.01 1.25
N ASN A 31 -4.32 -11.43 2.42
CA ASN A 31 -5.66 -12.00 2.56
C ASN A 31 -6.76 -11.01 2.13
N ALA A 32 -6.61 -9.73 2.49
CA ALA A 32 -7.58 -8.71 2.10
C ALA A 32 -7.66 -8.57 0.57
N ARG A 33 -6.52 -8.68 -0.13
CA ARG A 33 -6.43 -8.66 -1.60
C ARG A 33 -6.94 -9.94 -2.24
N PHE A 34 -6.65 -11.11 -1.65
CA PHE A 34 -7.10 -12.41 -2.12
C PHE A 34 -8.62 -12.56 -2.06
N PHE A 35 -9.22 -12.31 -0.89
CA PHE A 35 -10.68 -12.39 -0.69
C PHE A 35 -11.43 -11.13 -1.16
N ASN A 36 -10.73 -10.18 -1.79
CA ASN A 36 -11.30 -8.92 -2.28
C ASN A 36 -12.13 -8.17 -1.22
N THR A 37 -11.73 -8.26 0.05
CA THR A 37 -12.46 -7.69 1.19
C THR A 37 -12.64 -6.17 1.07
N LYS A 38 -13.48 -5.60 1.94
CA LYS A 38 -13.76 -4.15 1.96
C LYS A 38 -12.52 -3.28 2.20
N GLY A 39 -11.45 -3.81 2.82
CA GLY A 39 -10.27 -3.01 3.17
C GLY A 39 -10.59 -1.85 4.11
N GLN A 40 -9.64 -0.93 4.28
CA GLN A 40 -9.82 0.31 5.03
C GLN A 40 -10.09 1.46 4.06
N LEU A 41 -11.11 2.27 4.33
CA LEU A 41 -11.39 3.49 3.57
C LEU A 41 -10.63 4.67 4.21
N ILE A 42 -9.86 5.39 3.41
CA ILE A 42 -9.01 6.49 3.87
C ILE A 42 -9.24 7.72 3.01
N LYS A 43 -9.44 8.89 3.59
CA LYS A 43 -9.47 10.14 2.81
C LYS A 43 -8.06 10.49 2.37
N LYS A 44 -7.88 10.90 1.11
CA LYS A 44 -6.55 11.21 0.55
C LYS A 44 -5.82 12.27 1.36
N GLN A 45 -6.55 13.26 1.87
CA GLN A 45 -6.01 14.34 2.70
C GLN A 45 -5.51 13.88 4.07
N ASP A 46 -5.95 12.72 4.57
CA ASP A 46 -5.59 12.26 5.92
C ASP A 46 -4.21 11.60 5.94
N ILE A 47 -3.67 11.21 4.79
CA ILE A 47 -2.32 10.65 4.66
C ILE A 47 -1.28 11.75 4.64
N VAL A 48 -0.40 11.76 5.64
CA VAL A 48 0.64 12.79 5.83
C VAL A 48 2.03 12.33 5.43
N LYS A 49 2.26 11.02 5.43
CA LYS A 49 3.56 10.44 5.11
C LYS A 49 3.39 9.07 4.47
N ILE A 50 4.17 8.83 3.43
CA ILE A 50 4.35 7.51 2.82
C ILE A 50 5.81 7.11 3.06
N GLN A 51 6.01 5.95 3.68
CA GLN A 51 7.34 5.43 3.99
C GLN A 51 7.58 4.10 3.29
N LYS A 52 8.71 3.97 2.60
CA LYS A 52 9.22 2.70 2.06
C LYS A 52 10.43 2.27 2.88
N ALA A 53 10.26 1.28 3.76
CA ALA A 53 11.31 0.76 4.65
C ALA A 53 11.02 -0.71 5.00
N GLY A 54 11.54 -1.65 4.19
CA GLY A 54 11.23 -3.09 4.34
C GLY A 54 9.78 -3.50 4.01
N CYS A 55 8.80 -2.67 4.33
CA CYS A 55 7.42 -2.67 3.84
C CYS A 55 7.02 -1.25 3.39
N LEU A 56 5.78 -1.07 2.93
CA LEU A 56 5.21 0.24 2.63
C LEU A 56 4.29 0.63 3.78
N SER A 57 4.44 1.82 4.36
CA SER A 57 3.59 2.29 5.46
C SER A 57 2.96 3.63 5.11
N LEU A 58 1.66 3.77 5.36
CA LEU A 58 0.91 5.04 5.27
C LEU A 58 0.66 5.57 6.68
N PHE A 59 0.97 6.84 6.93
CA PHE A 59 0.76 7.48 8.22
C PHE A 59 -0.35 8.52 8.12
N THR A 60 -1.22 8.57 9.12
CA THR A 60 -2.29 9.56 9.23
C THR A 60 -1.96 10.69 10.21
N TYR A 61 -2.71 11.80 10.15
CA TYR A 61 -2.64 12.87 11.17
C TYR A 61 -2.93 12.38 12.60
N SER A 62 -3.77 11.35 12.75
CA SER A 62 -4.09 10.74 14.05
C SER A 62 -2.99 9.81 14.57
N ASN A 63 -1.80 9.84 13.97
CA ASN A 63 -0.67 8.98 14.28
C ASN A 63 -0.95 7.47 14.11
N ASN A 64 -1.98 7.12 13.32
CA ASN A 64 -2.22 5.73 12.93
C ASN A 64 -1.28 5.38 11.77
N THR A 65 -0.84 4.12 11.76
CA THR A 65 0.00 3.57 10.69
C THR A 65 -0.71 2.41 10.02
N ILE A 66 -0.65 2.38 8.69
CA ILE A 66 -1.21 1.31 7.88
C ILE A 66 -0.07 0.67 7.12
N ASP A 67 0.34 -0.50 7.59
CA ASP A 67 1.42 -1.27 6.99
C ASP A 67 0.90 -2.14 5.85
N ILE A 68 1.35 -1.83 4.64
CA ILE A 68 1.04 -2.52 3.41
C ILE A 68 2.19 -3.50 3.14
N THR A 69 1.94 -4.77 3.44
CA THR A 69 2.87 -5.85 3.16
C THR A 69 2.67 -6.32 1.72
N VAL A 70 3.70 -6.21 0.88
CA VAL A 70 3.70 -6.71 -0.50
C VAL A 70 5.02 -7.39 -0.81
N HIS A 71 4.98 -8.34 -1.74
CA HIS A 71 6.16 -8.98 -2.30
C HIS A 71 7.16 -7.92 -2.81
N PRO A 72 8.48 -8.07 -2.56
CA PRO A 72 9.48 -7.07 -2.94
C PRO A 72 9.41 -6.62 -4.41
N LEU A 73 9.12 -7.55 -5.33
CA LEU A 73 8.96 -7.27 -6.77
C LEU A 73 7.87 -6.24 -7.10
N ASN A 74 6.84 -6.10 -6.26
CA ASN A 74 5.76 -5.14 -6.46
C ASN A 74 5.90 -3.89 -5.58
N ARG A 75 6.87 -3.85 -4.66
CA ARG A 75 6.95 -2.77 -3.67
C ARG A 75 7.10 -1.40 -4.32
N ASN A 76 7.92 -1.30 -5.36
CA ASN A 76 8.12 -0.04 -6.07
C ASN A 76 6.84 0.41 -6.80
N SER A 77 6.16 -0.48 -7.52
CA SER A 77 4.92 -0.11 -8.23
C SER A 77 3.78 0.27 -7.28
N VAL A 78 3.67 -0.42 -6.14
CA VAL A 78 2.69 -0.08 -5.10
C VAL A 78 3.06 1.25 -4.44
N PHE A 79 4.34 1.51 -4.19
CA PHE A 79 4.80 2.78 -3.66
C PHE A 79 4.59 3.95 -4.62
N ASP A 80 4.84 3.77 -5.92
CA ASP A 80 4.58 4.76 -6.96
C ASP A 80 3.10 5.12 -7.06
N GLU A 81 2.23 4.11 -6.97
CA GLU A 81 0.79 4.33 -6.93
C GLU A 81 0.35 5.07 -5.66
N ALA A 82 0.94 4.75 -4.50
CA ALA A 82 0.68 5.51 -3.27
C ALA A 82 1.07 6.99 -3.43
N LYS A 83 2.22 7.30 -4.03
CA LYS A 83 2.64 8.69 -4.32
C LYS A 83 1.62 9.41 -5.20
N ARG A 84 1.11 8.73 -6.24
CA ARG A 84 0.09 9.28 -7.15
C ARG A 84 -1.23 9.57 -6.42
N LEU A 85 -1.65 8.66 -5.54
CA LEU A 85 -2.92 8.75 -4.82
C LEU A 85 -2.91 9.76 -3.66
N PHE A 86 -1.76 9.96 -3.03
CA PHE A 86 -1.58 10.84 -1.88
C PHE A 86 -0.54 11.94 -2.16
N PRO A 87 -0.80 12.85 -3.11
CA PRO A 87 0.20 13.79 -3.62
C PRO A 87 0.68 14.83 -2.59
N LYS A 88 -0.06 15.01 -1.49
CA LYS A 88 0.29 15.93 -0.39
C LYS A 88 1.12 15.28 0.71
N ALA A 89 1.30 13.96 0.67
CA ALA A 89 2.02 13.23 1.70
C ALA A 89 3.53 13.41 1.56
N LYS A 90 4.23 13.54 2.69
CA LYS A 90 5.69 13.51 2.73
C LYS A 90 6.20 12.14 2.31
N ILE A 91 7.18 12.10 1.42
CA ILE A 91 7.79 10.85 0.96
C ILE A 91 9.07 10.57 1.75
N VAL A 92 9.20 9.35 2.26
CA VAL A 92 10.40 8.87 2.95
C VAL A 92 10.80 7.51 2.41
N GLU A 93 12.00 7.41 1.86
CA GLU A 93 12.59 6.16 1.40
C GLU A 93 13.80 5.85 2.26
N ILE A 94 13.80 4.67 2.89
CA ILE A 94 14.92 4.18 3.68
C ILE A 94 15.50 3.00 2.92
N GLU A 95 16.62 3.24 2.25
CA GLU A 95 17.41 2.17 1.66
C GLU A 95 18.17 1.45 2.77
N ASN A 96 17.93 0.15 2.94
CA ASN A 96 18.81 -0.66 3.77
C ASN A 96 20.15 -0.78 3.04
N ILE A 97 21.12 0.05 3.44
CA ILE A 97 22.53 -0.18 3.15
C ILE A 97 22.85 -1.52 3.79
N LYS A 98 23.04 -2.57 2.98
CA LYS A 98 23.60 -3.83 3.46
C LYS A 98 25.00 -3.51 3.99
N LYS A 99 25.19 -3.64 5.30
CA LYS A 99 26.52 -3.84 5.88
C LYS A 99 27.02 -5.23 5.52
#